data_AF-A0A3Q2PZB0-F1
#
_entry.id   AF-A0A3Q2PZB0-F1
#
_cell.length_a   1.000
_cell.length_b   1.000
_cell.length_c   1.000
_cell.angle_alpha   90.00
_cell.angle_beta   90.00
_cell.angle_gamma   90.00
#
_symmetry.space_group_name_H-M   'P 1'
#
loop_
_entity.id
_entity.type
_entity.pdbx_description
1 polymer ?
#
loop_
_entity_poly.entity_id
_entity_poly.type
_entity_poly.pdbx_seq_one_letter_code
_entity_poly.pdbx_strand_id
1 'polypeptide(L)'
;MDVIYSDIVTKVQQEIMLQQVMSKIAAVKKDMIILEKSEFSTLLAENEKLKIQLLQLKVQLGDVINKLRSDNILDLNLEKSRVKERKTEHDKKLLETRTEILEMTAEQDRHLTQTNMKIDTEVAGLKTMLEAHKLDTIKYLAGSVFTCLTVVLGFYRIWM
;
A
#
# COMPACT_ATOMS: atom_id res chain seq x y z
N MET A 1 -3.53 108.64 -19.49
CA MET A 1 -2.07 108.47 -19.62
C MET A 1 -1.50 107.57 -18.52
N ASP A 2 -1.99 107.63 -17.28
CA ASP A 2 -1.51 106.73 -16.20
C ASP A 2 -1.93 105.25 -16.35
N VAL A 3 -3.09 104.97 -16.96
CA VAL A 3 -3.57 103.59 -17.18
C VAL A 3 -2.71 102.82 -18.19
N ILE A 4 -2.05 103.53 -19.12
CA ILE A 4 -1.16 102.93 -20.11
C ILE A 4 0.20 102.59 -19.45
N TYR A 5 0.68 103.40 -18.50
CA TYR A 5 1.97 103.17 -17.83
C TYR A 5 1.93 102.04 -16.80
N SER A 6 0.74 101.75 -16.21
CA SER A 6 0.57 100.61 -15.31
C SER A 6 0.58 99.24 -16.02
N ASP A 7 0.26 99.22 -17.32
CA ASP A 7 0.20 98.00 -18.13
C ASP A 7 1.52 97.76 -18.92
N ILE A 8 2.46 98.71 -18.84
CA ILE A 8 3.79 98.60 -19.46
C ILE A 8 4.73 97.89 -18.50
N VAL A 9 5.14 96.68 -18.89
CA VAL A 9 6.18 95.92 -18.20
C VAL A 9 7.49 96.72 -18.20
N THR A 10 8.02 96.96 -17.00
CA THR A 10 9.31 97.63 -16.84
C THR A 10 10.46 96.69 -17.23
N LYS A 11 11.55 97.23 -17.79
CA LYS A 11 12.75 96.44 -18.11
C LYS A 11 13.29 95.68 -16.90
N VAL A 12 13.16 96.26 -15.70
CA VAL A 12 13.55 95.64 -14.43
C VAL A 12 12.64 94.44 -14.10
N GLN A 13 11.31 94.55 -14.27
CA GLN A 13 10.40 93.40 -14.11
C GLN A 13 10.75 92.27 -15.09
N GLN A 14 11.10 92.62 -16.33
CA GLN A 14 11.53 91.69 -17.37
C GLN A 14 12.82 90.95 -16.97
N GLU A 15 13.83 91.65 -16.44
CA GLU A 15 15.07 91.04 -15.95
C GLU A 15 14.85 90.12 -14.75
N ILE A 16 14.03 90.52 -13.78
CA ILE A 16 13.69 89.69 -12.61
C ILE A 16 12.98 88.41 -13.07
N MET A 17 12.01 88.54 -13.98
CA MET A 17 11.29 87.39 -14.53
C MET A 17 12.22 86.47 -15.33
N LEU A 18 13.15 87.04 -16.11
CA LEU A 18 14.17 86.29 -16.84
C LEU A 18 15.10 85.52 -15.88
N GLN A 19 15.56 86.14 -14.79
CA GLN A 19 16.38 85.49 -13.77
C GLN A 19 15.62 84.37 -13.06
N GLN A 20 14.34 84.56 -12.74
CA GLN A 20 13.50 83.50 -12.16
C GLN A 20 13.34 82.31 -13.12
N VAL A 21 13.13 82.58 -14.41
CA VAL A 21 13.05 81.53 -15.45
C VAL A 21 14.40 80.82 -15.59
N MET A 22 15.51 81.54 -15.64
CA MET A 22 16.86 80.96 -15.72
C MET A 22 17.17 80.08 -14.51
N SER A 23 16.78 80.50 -13.29
CA SER A 23 16.93 79.71 -12.07
C SER A 23 16.14 78.40 -12.12
N LYS A 24 14.88 78.45 -12.58
CA LYS A 24 14.05 77.24 -12.76
C LYS A 24 14.63 76.30 -13.83
N ILE A 25 15.13 76.83 -14.93
CA ILE A 25 15.81 76.03 -15.98
C ILE A 25 17.06 75.37 -15.40
N ALA A 26 17.84 76.07 -14.58
CA ALA A 26 19.03 75.52 -13.94
C ALA A 26 18.69 74.39 -12.95
N ALA A 27 17.60 74.53 -12.18
CA ALA A 27 17.11 73.49 -11.29
C ALA A 27 16.67 72.24 -12.06
N VAL A 28 15.83 72.39 -13.10
CA VAL A 28 15.39 71.27 -13.96
C VAL A 28 16.57 70.58 -14.63
N LYS A 29 17.57 71.35 -15.09
CA LYS A 29 18.78 70.78 -15.70
C LYS A 29 19.59 69.96 -14.69
N LYS A 30 19.70 70.41 -13.44
CA LYS A 30 20.36 69.64 -12.38
C LYS A 30 19.62 68.32 -12.13
N ASP A 31 18.30 68.37 -11.99
CA ASP A 31 17.49 67.17 -11.73
C ASP A 31 17.58 66.17 -12.89
N MET A 32 17.58 66.67 -14.14
CA MET A 32 17.77 65.84 -15.34
C MET A 32 19.13 65.14 -15.33
N ILE A 33 20.20 65.84 -14.95
CA ILE A 33 21.55 65.25 -14.88
C ILE A 33 21.62 64.18 -13.78
N ILE A 34 20.98 64.40 -12.63
CA ILE A 34 20.93 63.42 -11.53
C ILE A 34 20.19 62.16 -11.98
N LEU A 35 19.02 62.34 -12.62
CA LEU A 35 18.22 61.24 -13.15
C LEU A 35 19.01 60.43 -14.19
N GLU A 36 19.62 61.10 -15.16
CA GLU A 36 20.35 60.45 -16.26
C GLU A 36 21.64 59.77 -15.79
N LYS A 37 22.40 60.38 -14.87
CA LYS A 37 23.69 59.82 -14.43
C LYS A 37 23.58 58.84 -13.28
N SER A 38 22.73 59.11 -12.30
CA SER A 38 22.68 58.35 -11.05
C SER A 38 21.59 57.29 -11.10
N GLU A 39 20.35 57.69 -11.34
CA GLU A 39 19.19 56.78 -11.24
C GLU A 39 19.17 55.79 -12.39
N PHE A 40 19.42 56.25 -13.63
CA PHE A 40 19.46 55.36 -14.79
C PHE A 40 20.61 54.35 -14.70
N SER A 41 21.80 54.77 -14.26
CA SER A 41 22.93 53.86 -14.05
C SER A 41 22.64 52.82 -12.96
N THR A 42 21.99 53.23 -11.87
CA THR A 42 21.59 52.32 -10.79
C THR A 42 20.57 51.30 -11.29
N LEU A 43 19.57 51.75 -12.06
CA LEU A 43 18.55 50.88 -12.63
C LEU A 43 19.16 49.87 -13.61
N LEU A 44 20.12 50.29 -14.43
CA LEU A 44 20.85 49.40 -15.35
C LEU A 44 21.61 48.30 -14.60
N ALA A 45 22.34 48.67 -13.55
CA ALA A 45 23.08 47.74 -12.72
C ALA A 45 22.15 46.75 -11.99
N GLU A 46 21.02 47.23 -11.48
CA GLU A 46 20.01 46.39 -10.84
C GLU A 46 19.36 45.43 -11.85
N ASN A 47 19.05 45.90 -13.06
CA ASN A 47 18.46 45.07 -14.10
C ASN A 47 19.42 43.94 -14.53
N GLU A 48 20.71 44.26 -14.70
CA GLU A 48 21.73 43.26 -15.02
C GLU A 48 21.90 42.23 -13.89
N LYS A 49 21.92 42.69 -12.63
CA LYS A 49 21.94 41.82 -11.46
C LYS A 49 20.74 40.88 -11.41
N LEU A 50 19.52 41.40 -11.64
CA LEU A 50 18.30 40.60 -11.68
C LEU A 50 18.34 39.56 -12.80
N LYS A 51 18.86 39.92 -13.98
CA LYS A 51 19.04 38.99 -15.10
C LYS A 51 19.98 37.84 -14.75
N ILE A 52 21.08 38.13 -14.07
CA ILE A 52 22.04 37.10 -13.60
C ILE A 52 21.37 36.19 -12.55
N GLN A 53 20.69 36.76 -11.57
CA GLN A 53 19.98 36.00 -10.54
C GLN A 53 18.91 35.09 -11.15
N LEU A 54 18.17 35.57 -12.14
CA LEU A 54 17.16 34.78 -12.84
C LEU A 54 17.79 33.59 -13.58
N LEU A 55 18.93 33.78 -14.24
CA LEU A 55 19.67 32.70 -14.89
C LEU A 55 20.16 31.66 -13.87
N GLN A 56 20.71 32.10 -12.74
CA GLN A 56 21.15 31.20 -11.67
C GLN A 56 19.98 30.40 -11.09
N LEU A 57 18.84 31.05 -10.84
CA LEU A 57 17.64 30.40 -10.31
C LEU A 57 17.11 29.35 -11.28
N LYS A 58 17.16 29.62 -12.59
CA LYS A 58 16.76 28.68 -13.64
C LYS A 58 17.64 27.44 -13.66
N VAL A 59 18.95 27.59 -13.49
CA VAL A 59 19.90 26.47 -13.42
C VAL A 59 19.64 25.64 -12.17
N GLN A 60 19.56 26.28 -11.00
CA GLN A 60 19.29 25.60 -9.73
C GLN A 60 17.96 24.83 -9.76
N LEU A 61 16.92 25.42 -10.35
CA LEU A 61 15.64 24.74 -10.50
C LEU A 61 15.74 23.51 -11.40
N GLY A 62 16.50 23.60 -12.50
CA GLY A 62 16.78 22.46 -13.37
C GLY A 62 17.49 21.32 -12.63
N ASP A 63 18.51 21.65 -11.84
CA ASP A 63 19.26 20.67 -11.06
C ASP A 63 18.40 19.98 -10.00
N VAL A 64 17.59 20.76 -9.28
CA VAL A 64 16.64 20.23 -8.28
C VAL A 64 15.61 19.31 -8.94
N ILE A 65 15.04 19.70 -10.09
CA ILE A 65 14.08 18.86 -10.83
C ILE A 65 14.75 17.55 -11.29
N ASN A 66 15.97 17.62 -11.82
CA ASN A 66 16.69 16.44 -12.29
C ASN A 66 17.06 15.49 -11.14
N LYS A 67 17.48 16.05 -10.01
CA LYS A 67 17.77 15.29 -8.80
C LYS A 67 16.50 14.60 -8.28
N LEU A 68 15.41 15.36 -8.08
CA LEU A 68 14.13 14.80 -7.64
C LEU A 68 13.60 13.72 -8.58
N ARG A 69 13.74 13.91 -9.89
CA ARG A 69 13.36 12.89 -10.88
C ARG A 69 14.18 11.61 -10.71
N SER A 70 15.49 11.74 -10.55
CA SER A 70 16.39 10.59 -10.39
C SER A 70 16.12 9.84 -9.08
N ASP A 71 15.96 10.58 -7.98
CA ASP A 71 15.63 10.03 -6.67
C ASP A 71 14.29 9.27 -6.72
N ASN A 72 13.25 9.86 -7.33
CA ASN A 72 11.94 9.22 -7.45
C ASN A 72 11.98 7.97 -8.35
N ILE A 73 12.74 7.99 -9.44
CA ILE A 73 12.94 6.78 -10.27
C ILE A 73 13.63 5.67 -9.47
N LEU A 74 14.64 6.02 -8.67
CA LEU A 74 15.34 5.05 -7.83
C LEU A 74 14.39 4.46 -6.78
N ASP A 75 13.64 5.30 -6.06
CA ASP A 75 12.67 4.87 -5.05
C ASP A 75 11.60 3.96 -5.64
N LEU A 76 11.04 4.31 -6.80
CA LEU A 76 10.07 3.48 -7.51
C LEU A 76 10.66 2.12 -7.91
N ASN A 77 11.90 2.08 -8.37
CA ASN A 77 12.56 0.82 -8.73
C ASN A 77 12.83 -0.06 -7.50
N LEU A 78 13.27 0.54 -6.39
CA LEU A 78 13.48 -0.18 -5.14
C LEU A 78 12.17 -0.74 -4.60
N GLU A 79 11.11 0.07 -4.57
CA GLU A 79 9.80 -0.38 -4.08
C GLU A 79 9.19 -1.45 -5.00
N LYS A 80 9.34 -1.30 -6.33
CA LYS A 80 8.95 -2.33 -7.29
C LYS A 80 9.70 -3.65 -7.06
N SER A 81 11.00 -3.59 -6.78
CA SER A 81 11.79 -4.78 -6.45
C SER A 81 11.32 -5.44 -5.16
N ARG A 82 11.09 -4.64 -4.10
CA ARG A 82 10.55 -5.14 -2.82
C ARG A 82 9.17 -5.78 -2.96
N VAL A 83 8.27 -5.18 -3.72
CA VAL A 83 6.95 -5.75 -3.99
C VAL A 83 7.08 -7.08 -4.75
N LYS A 84 7.97 -7.15 -5.73
CA LYS A 84 8.24 -8.39 -6.47
C LYS A 84 8.77 -9.49 -5.55
N GLU A 85 9.73 -9.17 -4.68
CA GLU A 85 10.31 -10.11 -3.72
C GLU A 85 9.27 -10.61 -2.71
N ARG A 86 8.48 -9.71 -2.11
CA ARG A 86 7.38 -10.07 -1.21
C ARG A 86 6.36 -10.97 -1.90
N LYS A 87 6.04 -10.70 -3.17
CA LYS A 87 5.13 -11.55 -3.95
C LYS A 87 5.72 -12.95 -4.14
N THR A 88 6.99 -13.05 -4.54
CA THR A 88 7.65 -14.36 -4.71
C THR A 88 7.73 -15.15 -3.40
N GLU A 89 7.97 -14.48 -2.28
CA GLU A 89 7.97 -15.11 -0.96
C GLU A 89 6.57 -15.60 -0.58
N HIS A 90 5.54 -14.79 -0.83
CA HIS A 90 4.15 -15.17 -0.57
C HIS A 90 3.70 -16.35 -1.45
N ASP A 91 4.04 -16.34 -2.74
CA ASP A 91 3.74 -17.45 -3.65
C ASP A 91 4.44 -18.74 -3.22
N LYS A 92 5.69 -18.64 -2.71
CA LYS A 92 6.42 -19.77 -2.13
C LYS A 92 5.72 -20.32 -0.87
N LYS A 93 5.36 -19.45 0.09
CA LYS A 93 4.64 -19.88 1.31
C LYS A 93 3.30 -20.52 0.97
N LEU A 94 2.58 -19.96 -0.01
CA LEU A 94 1.31 -20.53 -0.47
C LEU A 94 1.51 -21.94 -1.05
N LEU A 95 2.59 -22.17 -1.80
CA LEU A 95 2.92 -23.47 -2.32
C LEU A 95 3.28 -24.46 -1.20
N GLU A 96 4.11 -24.04 -0.24
CA GLU A 96 4.50 -24.84 0.93
C GLU A 96 3.27 -25.26 1.76
N THR A 97 2.38 -24.31 2.08
CA THR A 97 1.13 -24.62 2.79
C THR A 97 0.23 -25.56 1.99
N ARG A 98 0.15 -25.39 0.65
CA ARG A 98 -0.60 -26.33 -0.20
C ARG A 98 -0.01 -27.74 -0.15
N THR A 99 1.31 -27.87 -0.18
CA THR A 99 1.96 -29.19 -0.07
C THR A 99 1.73 -29.83 1.29
N GLU A 100 1.84 -29.08 2.38
CA GLU A 100 1.57 -29.57 3.74
C GLU A 100 0.12 -30.05 3.90
N ILE A 101 -0.86 -29.31 3.35
CA ILE A 101 -2.27 -29.72 3.37
C ILE A 101 -2.48 -31.03 2.59
N LEU A 102 -1.82 -31.20 1.44
CA LEU A 102 -1.93 -32.43 0.67
C LEU A 102 -1.33 -33.63 1.41
N GLU A 103 -0.16 -33.45 2.04
CA GLU A 103 0.46 -34.50 2.86
C GLU A 103 -0.41 -34.89 4.05
N MET A 104 -0.93 -33.90 4.80
CA MET A 104 -1.84 -34.14 5.91
C MET A 104 -3.13 -34.85 5.47
N THR A 105 -3.69 -34.47 4.32
CA THR A 105 -4.88 -35.12 3.77
C THR A 105 -4.60 -36.57 3.40
N ALA A 106 -3.44 -36.85 2.79
CA ALA A 106 -3.03 -38.21 2.45
C ALA A 106 -2.77 -39.08 3.69
N GLU A 107 -2.18 -38.52 4.74
CA GLU A 107 -2.02 -39.20 6.03
C GLU A 107 -3.37 -39.48 6.69
N GLN A 108 -4.27 -38.51 6.70
CA GLN A 108 -5.63 -38.66 7.21
C GLN A 108 -6.40 -39.76 6.46
N ASP A 109 -6.30 -39.80 5.13
CA ASP A 109 -6.97 -40.81 4.30
C ASP A 109 -6.44 -42.24 4.58
N ARG A 110 -5.12 -42.36 4.79
CA ARG A 110 -4.50 -43.62 5.24
C ARG A 110 -5.01 -44.06 6.60
N HIS A 111 -5.07 -43.16 7.58
CA HIS A 111 -5.61 -43.46 8.91
C HIS A 111 -7.08 -43.85 8.87
N LEU A 112 -7.88 -43.15 8.06
CA LEU A 112 -9.30 -43.47 7.85
C LEU A 112 -9.44 -44.87 7.24
N THR A 113 -8.69 -45.18 6.18
CA THR A 113 -8.70 -46.50 5.53
C THR A 113 -8.31 -47.60 6.51
N GLN A 114 -7.24 -47.43 7.30
CA GLN A 114 -6.82 -48.40 8.30
C GLN A 114 -7.90 -48.63 9.37
N THR A 115 -8.53 -47.55 9.84
CA THR A 115 -9.60 -47.64 10.83
C THR A 115 -10.81 -48.34 10.26
N ASN A 116 -11.20 -48.03 9.02
CA ASN A 116 -12.31 -48.67 8.34
C ASN A 116 -12.07 -50.19 8.18
N MET A 117 -10.86 -50.60 7.77
CA MET A 117 -10.51 -52.02 7.68
C MET A 117 -10.58 -52.74 9.03
N LYS A 118 -10.17 -52.08 10.13
CA LYS A 118 -10.30 -52.64 11.48
C LYS A 118 -11.77 -52.82 11.88
N ILE A 119 -12.59 -51.80 11.63
CA ILE A 119 -14.03 -51.85 11.88
C ILE A 119 -14.66 -53.02 11.10
N ASP A 120 -14.38 -53.14 9.81
CA ASP A 120 -14.89 -54.24 8.97
C ASP A 120 -14.49 -55.62 9.53
N THR A 121 -13.24 -55.75 10.00
CA THR A 121 -12.73 -56.99 10.60
C THR A 121 -13.43 -57.31 11.92
N GLU A 122 -13.61 -56.33 12.80
CA GLU A 122 -14.32 -56.50 14.07
C GLU A 122 -15.81 -56.82 13.84
N VAL A 123 -16.47 -56.16 12.89
CA VAL A 123 -17.86 -56.44 12.50
C VAL A 123 -18.00 -57.88 12.00
N ALA A 124 -17.08 -58.34 11.14
CA ALA A 124 -17.07 -59.73 10.68
C ALA A 124 -16.85 -60.71 11.85
N GLY A 125 -15.89 -60.40 12.74
CA GLY A 125 -15.63 -61.19 13.95
C GLY A 125 -16.86 -61.30 14.86
N LEU A 126 -17.50 -60.19 15.18
CA LEU A 126 -18.73 -60.15 15.97
C LEU A 126 -19.87 -60.94 15.32
N LYS A 127 -20.01 -60.86 13.99
CA LYS A 127 -21.00 -61.65 13.25
C LYS A 127 -20.73 -63.15 13.39
N THR A 128 -19.49 -63.60 13.25
CA THR A 128 -19.13 -65.02 13.43
C THR A 128 -19.37 -65.50 14.87
N MET A 129 -19.02 -64.69 15.86
CA MET A 129 -19.27 -65.01 17.28
C MET A 129 -20.78 -65.10 17.56
N LEU A 130 -21.58 -64.20 16.98
CA LEU A 130 -23.04 -64.25 17.09
C LEU A 130 -23.62 -65.52 16.47
N GLU A 131 -23.15 -65.92 15.28
CA GLU A 131 -23.58 -67.16 14.62
C GLU A 131 -23.21 -68.40 15.44
N ALA A 132 -21.99 -68.44 16.01
CA ALA A 132 -21.57 -69.51 16.92
C ALA A 132 -22.46 -69.57 18.17
N HIS A 133 -22.73 -68.44 18.81
CA HIS A 133 -23.59 -68.37 19.99
C HIS A 133 -25.03 -68.83 19.70
N LYS A 134 -25.58 -68.50 18.52
CA LYS A 134 -26.89 -69.02 18.08
C LYS A 134 -26.86 -70.54 17.96
N LEU A 135 -25.83 -71.11 17.31
CA LEU A 135 -25.69 -72.56 17.16
C LEU A 135 -25.56 -73.27 18.51
N ASP A 136 -24.76 -72.72 19.43
CA ASP A 136 -24.61 -73.28 20.77
C ASP A 136 -25.92 -73.23 21.55
N THR A 137 -26.66 -72.13 21.48
CA THR A 137 -28.00 -72.02 22.10
C THR A 137 -28.94 -73.10 21.58
N ILE A 138 -28.96 -73.37 20.26
CA ILE A 138 -29.77 -74.44 19.67
C ILE A 138 -29.33 -75.81 20.18
N LYS A 139 -28.02 -76.07 20.26
CA LYS A 139 -27.49 -77.35 20.79
C LYS A 139 -27.87 -77.55 22.25
N TYR A 140 -27.70 -76.53 23.10
CA TYR A 140 -28.08 -76.60 24.51
C TYR A 140 -29.59 -76.82 24.69
N LEU A 141 -30.41 -76.18 23.86
CA LEU A 141 -31.87 -76.40 23.85
C LEU A 141 -32.23 -77.83 23.45
N ALA A 142 -31.62 -78.36 22.38
CA ALA A 142 -31.85 -79.74 21.96
C ALA A 142 -31.41 -80.75 23.04
N GLY A 143 -30.24 -80.51 23.66
CA GLY A 143 -29.72 -81.33 24.75
C GLY A 143 -30.62 -81.34 25.98
N SER A 144 -31.16 -80.18 26.39
CA SER A 144 -32.05 -80.10 27.56
C SER A 144 -33.40 -80.77 27.34
N VAL A 145 -33.97 -80.67 26.13
CA VAL A 145 -35.20 -81.39 25.77
C VAL A 145 -34.95 -82.90 25.77
N PHE A 146 -33.83 -83.36 25.20
CA PHE A 146 -33.50 -84.78 25.14
C PHE A 146 -33.23 -85.39 26.52
N THR A 147 -32.53 -84.67 27.41
CA THR A 147 -32.32 -85.13 28.80
C THR A 147 -33.64 -85.19 29.57
N CYS A 148 -34.52 -84.19 29.41
CA CYS A 148 -35.85 -84.21 30.02
C CYS A 148 -36.68 -85.42 29.55
N LEU A 149 -36.72 -85.69 28.24
CA LEU A 149 -37.38 -86.87 27.67
C LEU A 149 -36.78 -88.18 28.21
N THR A 150 -35.45 -88.27 28.32
CA THR A 150 -34.75 -89.45 28.85
C THR A 150 -35.15 -89.73 30.30
N VAL A 151 -35.24 -88.68 31.13
CA VAL A 151 -35.68 -88.79 32.53
C VAL A 151 -37.13 -89.28 32.60
N VAL A 152 -38.04 -88.70 31.81
CA VAL A 152 -39.45 -89.12 31.75
C VAL A 152 -39.60 -90.59 31.34
N LEU A 153 -38.87 -91.03 30.31
CA LEU A 153 -38.86 -92.43 29.88
C LEU A 153 -38.26 -93.36 30.94
N GLY A 154 -37.22 -92.92 31.65
CA GLY A 154 -36.64 -93.66 32.78
C GLY A 154 -37.65 -93.88 33.91
N PHE A 155 -38.41 -92.84 34.29
CA PHE A 155 -39.49 -92.98 35.26
C PHE A 155 -40.61 -93.91 34.79
N TYR A 156 -41.04 -93.79 33.53
CA TYR A 156 -42.05 -94.68 32.95
C TYR A 156 -41.63 -96.16 33.00
N ARG A 157 -40.35 -96.45 32.77
CA ARG A 157 -39.79 -97.81 32.81
C ARG A 157 -39.70 -98.41 34.23
N ILE A 158 -39.63 -97.59 35.27
CA ILE A 158 -39.61 -98.06 36.68
C ILE A 158 -41.04 -98.28 37.20
N TRP A 159 -42.04 -97.60 36.64
CA TRP A 159 -43.44 -97.66 37.08
C TRP A 159 -44.26 -98.78 36.40
N MET A 160 -43.82 -99.29 35.26
CA MET A 160 -44.40 -100.47 34.57
C MET A 160 -43.63 -101.74 34.95
#